data_AF-A0A523E5R9-F1
#
_entry.id   AF-A0A523E5R9-F1
#
_cell.length_a   1.000
_cell.length_b   1.000
_cell.length_c   1.000
_cell.angle_alpha   90.00
_cell.angle_beta   90.00
_cell.angle_gamma   90.00
#
_symmetry.space_group_name_H-M   'P 1'
#
loop_
_entity.id
_entity.type
_entity.pdbx_description
1 polymer ?
#
loop_
_entity_poly.entity_id
_entity_poly.type
_entity_poly.pdbx_seq_one_letter_code
_entity_poly.pdbx_strand_id
1 'polypeptide(L)'
;MNRRFTNNFFVQGSFDYQWRDEFRAATGESTSPLTADPIDVGSDGHGTIWQNHSLDTSFRQENTNWNARFLARYVTVKDIGISTNIRIQRGWPWAPTQSVSIPGTGTVRVFLDDIDQGRSDNVAIVDIRLEKAFNFGGGKRLTGMFDMYNLFNSNPETNFTIRTGGTFENIIAVLDP
;
A
#
# COMPACT_ATOMS: atom_id res chain seq x y z
N MET A 1 -5.54 -17.33 -9.18
CA MET A 1 -6.15 -18.63 -9.52
C MET A 1 -7.63 -18.38 -9.85
N ASN A 2 -8.11 -18.73 -11.05
CA ASN A 2 -9.51 -18.52 -11.45
C ASN A 2 -10.26 -19.85 -11.40
N ARG A 3 -11.25 -19.99 -10.52
CA ARG A 3 -12.13 -21.18 -10.48
C ARG A 3 -13.58 -20.73 -10.51
N ARG A 4 -14.24 -20.94 -11.66
CA ARG A 4 -15.66 -20.63 -11.85
C ARG A 4 -16.48 -21.83 -11.36
N PHE A 5 -17.14 -21.69 -10.21
CA PHE A 5 -17.96 -22.75 -9.64
C PHE A 5 -19.44 -22.46 -9.91
N THR A 6 -20.07 -23.17 -10.85
CA THR A 6 -21.52 -23.13 -11.16
C THR A 6 -22.07 -21.74 -11.53
N ASN A 7 -23.21 -21.69 -12.24
CA ASN A 7 -23.71 -20.47 -12.92
C ASN A 7 -23.98 -19.26 -12.00
N ASN A 8 -23.93 -19.44 -10.68
CA ASN A 8 -24.36 -18.48 -9.69
C ASN A 8 -23.24 -18.01 -8.74
N PHE A 9 -22.03 -18.59 -8.83
CA PHE A 9 -20.93 -18.23 -7.95
C PHE A 9 -19.64 -17.99 -8.74
N PHE A 10 -18.98 -16.88 -8.40
CA PHE A 10 -17.71 -16.49 -8.97
C PHE A 10 -16.77 -16.11 -7.85
N VAL A 11 -15.53 -16.59 -7.92
CA VAL A 11 -14.47 -16.22 -7.00
C VAL A 11 -13.16 -16.07 -7.77
N GLN A 12 -12.41 -15.04 -7.42
CA GLN A 12 -11.11 -14.73 -7.96
C GLN A 12 -10.20 -14.30 -6.82
N GLY A 13 -9.03 -14.91 -6.75
CA GLY A 13 -7.97 -14.52 -5.83
C GLY A 13 -6.66 -14.31 -6.57
N SER A 14 -5.94 -13.25 -6.20
CA SER A 14 -4.54 -13.04 -6.56
C SER A 14 -3.72 -12.77 -5.30
N PHE A 15 -2.47 -13.20 -5.36
CA PHE A 15 -1.47 -12.93 -4.35
C PHE A 15 -0.17 -12.68 -5.07
N ASP A 16 0.47 -11.57 -4.72
CA ASP A 16 1.71 -11.13 -5.30
C ASP A 16 2.71 -10.94 -4.16
N TYR A 17 3.89 -11.51 -4.32
CA TYR A 17 4.98 -11.41 -3.35
C TYR A 17 6.26 -11.09 -4.11
N GLN A 18 6.94 -10.03 -3.68
CA GLN A 18 8.06 -9.43 -4.39
C GLN A 18 9.24 -9.27 -3.45
N TRP A 19 10.39 -9.81 -3.87
CA TRP A 19 11.69 -9.47 -3.32
C TRP A 19 12.29 -8.30 -4.08
N ARG A 20 12.84 -7.34 -3.35
CA ARG A 20 13.52 -6.17 -3.88
C ARG A 20 14.90 -6.13 -3.23
N ASP A 21 15.90 -5.91 -4.06
CA ASP A 21 17.27 -5.69 -3.64
C ASP A 21 17.78 -4.54 -4.52
N GLU A 22 17.70 -3.34 -3.97
CA GLU A 22 17.79 -2.09 -4.72
C GLU A 22 18.68 -1.10 -4.00
N PHE A 23 19.32 -0.23 -4.77
CA PHE A 23 20.01 0.91 -4.19
C PHE A 23 19.00 1.97 -3.75
N ARG A 24 19.11 2.42 -2.50
CA ARG A 24 18.20 3.38 -1.89
C ARG A 24 18.94 4.62 -1.43
N ALA A 25 18.26 5.76 -1.47
CA ALA A 25 18.81 7.03 -1.04
C ALA A 25 18.09 7.53 0.22
N ALA A 26 18.83 8.07 1.19
CA ALA A 26 18.28 8.68 2.40
C ALA A 26 17.70 10.09 2.12
N THR A 27 16.75 10.18 1.18
CA THR A 27 16.16 11.44 0.71
C THR A 27 15.09 12.00 1.65
N GLY A 28 14.71 11.25 2.68
CA GLY A 28 13.74 11.64 3.71
C GLY A 28 12.33 11.14 3.40
N GLU A 29 11.36 11.55 4.22
CA GLU A 29 9.95 11.22 4.01
C GLU A 29 9.35 11.95 2.79
N SER A 30 8.53 11.24 2.00
CA SER A 30 7.67 11.87 1.00
C SER A 30 6.68 12.80 1.69
N THR A 31 6.36 13.94 1.09
CA THR A 31 5.26 14.82 1.57
C THR A 31 3.95 14.55 0.84
N SER A 32 3.95 13.60 -0.10
CA SER A 32 2.80 13.26 -0.93
C SER A 32 1.98 12.13 -0.29
N PRO A 33 0.65 12.31 -0.15
CA PRO A 33 -0.26 11.24 0.28
C PRO A 33 -0.49 10.18 -0.81
N LEU A 34 0.01 10.41 -2.02
CA LEU A 34 -0.14 9.49 -3.17
C LEU A 34 1.07 8.56 -3.35
N THR A 35 2.14 8.80 -2.59
CA THR A 35 3.38 8.05 -2.73
C THR A 35 3.45 6.99 -1.63
N ALA A 36 3.31 5.72 -2.02
CA ALA A 36 3.32 4.59 -1.09
C ALA A 36 4.73 4.10 -0.72
N ASP A 37 5.79 4.54 -1.39
CA ASP A 37 7.19 4.23 -1.06
C ASP A 37 7.95 5.56 -0.94
N PRO A 38 8.06 6.15 0.26
CA PRO A 38 8.58 7.50 0.43
C PRO A 38 10.10 7.60 0.30
N ILE A 39 10.80 6.47 0.21
CA ILE A 39 12.26 6.41 0.09
C ILE A 39 12.63 6.16 -1.37
N ASP A 40 13.32 7.12 -1.99
CA ASP A 40 13.66 7.03 -3.41
C ASP A 40 14.54 5.82 -3.74
N VAL A 41 14.15 5.11 -4.80
CA VAL A 41 15.04 4.18 -5.50
C VAL A 41 16.05 5.04 -6.24
N GLY A 42 17.34 4.84 -5.98
CA GLY A 42 18.39 5.84 -6.19
C GLY A 42 18.74 6.24 -7.64
N SER A 43 17.80 6.23 -8.57
CA SER A 43 18.03 6.62 -9.96
C SER A 43 16.93 7.50 -10.57
N ASP A 44 16.23 8.34 -9.80
CA ASP A 44 15.26 9.32 -10.35
C ASP A 44 15.96 10.52 -11.03
N GLY A 45 16.80 10.21 -12.02
CA GLY A 45 17.15 11.09 -13.14
C GLY A 45 18.11 12.26 -12.89
N HIS A 46 18.51 12.57 -11.66
CA HIS A 46 19.31 13.77 -11.40
C HIS A 46 20.48 13.55 -10.42
N GLY A 47 21.60 13.02 -10.90
CA GLY A 47 22.94 13.27 -10.31
C GLY A 47 23.17 12.91 -8.84
N THR A 48 22.22 12.25 -8.17
CA THR A 48 22.32 11.78 -6.80
C THR A 48 23.12 10.49 -6.78
N ILE A 49 24.44 10.65 -6.73
CA ILE A 49 25.38 9.57 -6.42
C ILE A 49 24.94 8.85 -5.15
N TRP A 50 25.02 7.51 -5.17
CA TRP A 50 24.66 6.59 -4.09
C TRP A 50 25.42 6.94 -2.82
N GLN A 51 24.78 7.69 -1.93
CA GLN A 51 25.43 8.28 -0.77
C GLN A 51 24.66 7.93 0.49
N ASN A 52 24.60 6.63 0.81
CA ASN A 52 24.54 6.27 2.22
C ASN A 52 25.98 6.29 2.74
N HIS A 53 26.35 7.36 3.44
CA HIS A 53 27.68 7.51 4.07
C HIS A 53 27.75 6.83 5.45
N SER A 54 26.71 6.07 5.83
CA SER A 54 26.77 5.20 7.01
C SER A 54 27.81 4.10 6.80
N LEU A 55 28.65 3.87 7.80
CA LEU A 55 29.57 2.73 7.81
C LEU A 55 28.87 1.43 8.24
N ASP A 56 27.74 1.57 8.94
CA ASP A 56 27.02 0.46 9.57
C ASP A 56 25.83 -0.02 8.72
N THR A 57 25.40 0.78 7.74
CA THR A 57 24.21 0.52 6.93
C THR A 57 24.56 0.55 5.44
N SER A 58 24.16 -0.49 4.71
CA SER A 58 24.41 -0.60 3.27
C SER A 58 23.63 0.46 2.48
N PHE A 59 24.12 0.90 1.32
CA PHE A 59 23.33 1.69 0.36
C PHE A 59 22.45 0.79 -0.54
N ARG A 60 22.79 -0.50 -0.61
CA ARG A 60 21.99 -1.54 -1.23
C ARG A 60 21.10 -2.16 -0.17
N GLN A 61 19.80 -2.02 -0.35
CA GLN A 61 18.79 -2.32 0.65
C GLN A 61 17.88 -3.43 0.15
N GLU A 62 17.76 -4.48 0.94
CA GLU A 62 16.89 -5.61 0.67
C GLU A 62 15.54 -5.39 1.34
N ASN A 63 14.47 -5.80 0.67
CA ASN A 63 13.13 -5.73 1.23
C ASN A 63 12.14 -6.68 0.53
N THR A 64 11.04 -7.00 1.21
CA THR A 64 9.99 -7.90 0.74
C THR A 64 8.61 -7.22 0.77
N ASN A 65 7.92 -7.11 -0.36
CA ASN A 65 6.57 -6.57 -0.43
C ASN A 65 5.56 -7.66 -0.80
N TRP A 66 4.32 -7.52 -0.34
CA TRP A 66 3.24 -8.42 -0.74
C TRP A 66 1.91 -7.69 -0.86
N ASN A 67 1.06 -8.21 -1.74
CA ASN A 67 -0.33 -7.79 -1.83
C ASN A 67 -1.22 -9.02 -2.09
N ALA A 68 -2.45 -8.94 -1.62
CA ALA A 68 -3.48 -9.93 -1.81
C ALA A 68 -4.76 -9.24 -2.27
N ARG A 69 -5.44 -9.84 -3.25
CA ARG A 69 -6.77 -9.41 -3.69
C ARG A 69 -7.69 -10.59 -3.76
N PHE A 70 -8.90 -10.41 -3.24
CA PHE A 70 -9.93 -11.41 -3.26
C PHE A 70 -11.25 -10.78 -3.69
N LEU A 71 -11.89 -11.39 -4.67
CA LEU A 71 -13.16 -10.96 -5.22
C LEU A 71 -14.09 -12.17 -5.22
N ALA A 72 -15.27 -12.03 -4.62
CA ALA A 72 -16.29 -13.06 -4.68
C ALA A 72 -17.65 -12.46 -5.01
N ARG A 73 -18.45 -13.19 -5.78
CA ARG A 73 -19.81 -12.84 -6.13
C ARG A 73 -20.69 -14.08 -6.10
N TYR A 74 -21.83 -13.95 -5.43
CA TYR A 74 -22.84 -14.98 -5.35
C TYR A 74 -24.20 -14.40 -5.74
N VAL A 75 -24.92 -15.09 -6.64
CA VAL A 75 -26.27 -14.72 -7.06
C VAL A 75 -27.22 -15.84 -6.66
N THR A 76 -28.18 -15.53 -5.80
CA THR A 76 -29.22 -16.48 -5.39
C THR A 76 -30.22 -16.73 -6.53
N VAL A 77 -30.97 -17.83 -6.43
CA VAL A 77 -32.10 -18.12 -7.33
C VAL A 77 -33.20 -17.06 -7.32
N LYS A 78 -33.23 -16.17 -6.33
CA LYS A 78 -34.18 -15.07 -6.20
C LYS A 78 -33.62 -13.74 -6.76
N ASP A 79 -32.63 -13.78 -7.64
CA ASP A 79 -32.00 -12.59 -8.22
C ASP A 79 -31.44 -11.60 -7.15
N ILE A 80 -30.98 -12.14 -6.01
CA ILE A 80 -30.21 -11.37 -5.02
C ILE A 80 -28.74 -11.67 -5.25
N GLY A 81 -27.97 -10.66 -5.61
CA GLY A 81 -26.53 -10.76 -5.75
C GLY A 81 -25.82 -10.13 -4.54
N ILE A 82 -24.75 -10.79 -4.09
CA ILE A 82 -23.83 -10.31 -3.07
C ILE A 82 -22.45 -10.37 -3.69
N SER A 83 -21.74 -9.25 -3.72
CA SER A 83 -20.35 -9.19 -4.16
C SER A 83 -19.47 -8.63 -3.04
N THR A 84 -18.26 -9.16 -2.90
CA THR A 84 -17.26 -8.74 -1.92
C THR A 84 -15.94 -8.54 -2.64
N ASN A 85 -15.25 -7.45 -2.33
CA ASN A 85 -13.90 -7.15 -2.78
C ASN A 85 -13.04 -6.88 -1.56
N ILE A 86 -11.93 -7.60 -1.44
CA ILE A 86 -11.00 -7.50 -0.34
C ILE A 86 -9.62 -7.25 -0.94
N ARG A 87 -8.95 -6.21 -0.46
CA ARG A 87 -7.58 -5.89 -0.80
C ARG A 87 -6.78 -5.78 0.48
N ILE A 88 -5.68 -6.51 0.54
CA ILE A 88 -4.73 -6.42 1.64
C ILE A 88 -3.36 -6.15 1.03
N GLN A 89 -2.67 -5.14 1.53
CA GLN A 89 -1.35 -4.75 1.04
C GLN A 89 -0.42 -4.55 2.22
N ARG A 90 0.82 -5.01 2.05
CA ARG A 90 1.88 -4.75 3.03
C ARG A 90 2.17 -3.25 3.13
N GLY A 91 2.39 -2.78 4.35
CA GLY A 91 2.95 -1.46 4.61
C GLY A 91 4.34 -1.27 3.98
N TRP A 92 4.72 -0.01 3.80
CA TRP A 92 5.96 0.35 3.14
C TRP A 92 7.16 0.24 4.08
N PRO A 93 8.33 -0.18 3.55
CA PRO A 93 9.58 -0.31 4.32
C PRO A 93 10.16 1.06 4.68
N TRP A 94 10.74 1.20 5.85
CA TRP A 94 11.35 2.45 6.26
C TRP A 94 12.55 2.26 7.15
N ALA A 95 13.44 3.25 7.12
CA ALA A 95 14.58 3.36 8.02
C ALA A 95 14.67 4.79 8.56
N PRO A 96 15.05 4.98 9.83
CA PRO A 96 15.36 6.30 10.35
C PRO A 96 16.50 6.94 9.55
N THR A 97 16.38 8.25 9.32
CA THR A 97 17.43 9.03 8.66
C THR A 97 17.96 10.15 9.55
N GLN A 98 19.26 10.41 9.47
CA GLN A 98 19.92 11.49 10.20
C GLN A 98 20.70 12.40 9.26
N SER A 99 20.68 13.70 9.55
CA SER A 99 21.53 14.68 8.86
C SER A 99 22.87 14.80 9.57
N VAL A 100 23.97 14.60 8.85
CA VAL A 100 25.34 14.61 9.35
C VAL A 100 26.12 15.67 8.57
N SER A 101 26.81 16.56 9.29
CA SER A 101 27.70 17.56 8.68
C SER A 101 29.07 16.95 8.44
N ILE A 102 29.48 16.85 7.18
CA ILE A 102 30.79 16.33 6.79
C ILE A 102 31.67 17.52 6.34
N PRO A 103 32.83 17.76 7.00
CA PRO A 103 33.76 18.79 6.58
C PRO A 103 34.14 18.67 5.10
N GLY A 104 34.05 19.77 4.36
CA GLY A 104 34.38 19.83 2.93
C GLY A 104 33.31 19.30 1.97
N THR A 105 32.29 18.57 2.45
CA THR A 105 31.18 18.03 1.63
C THR A 105 29.83 18.68 1.96
N GLY A 106 29.71 19.28 3.14
CA GLY A 106 28.46 19.88 3.63
C GLY A 106 27.60 18.87 4.40
N THR A 107 26.32 19.21 4.60
CA THR A 107 25.39 18.33 5.33
C THR A 107 24.80 17.29 4.39
N VAL A 108 25.01 16.01 4.70
CA VAL A 108 24.43 14.87 3.99
C VAL A 108 23.43 14.14 4.89
N ARG A 109 22.54 13.33 4.31
CA ARG A 109 21.67 12.43 5.07
C ARG A 109 22.12 10.99 4.91
N VAL A 110 22.00 10.23 6.00
CA VAL A 110 22.38 8.82 6.07
C VAL A 110 21.24 8.02 6.69
N PHE A 111 21.14 6.74 6.31
CA PHE A 111 20.30 5.79 7.03
C PHE A 111 20.98 5.40 8.34
N LEU A 112 20.19 5.22 9.39
CA LEU A 112 20.66 4.69 10.67
C LEU A 112 20.45 3.19 10.80
N ASP A 113 19.59 2.60 9.97
CA ASP A 113 19.24 1.19 9.98
C ASP A 113 18.83 0.73 8.56
N ASP A 114 18.72 -0.59 8.35
CA ASP A 114 18.21 -1.15 7.10
C ASP A 114 16.68 -0.97 6.99
N ILE A 115 16.17 -0.72 5.78
CA ILE A 115 14.75 -0.41 5.53
C ILE A 115 13.80 -1.60 5.80
N ASP A 116 14.35 -2.80 6.00
CA ASP A 116 13.57 -3.99 6.32
C ASP A 116 13.24 -4.11 7.81
N GLN A 117 13.92 -3.34 8.67
CA GLN A 117 13.72 -3.31 10.12
C GLN A 117 12.44 -2.55 10.51
N GLY A 118 12.05 -1.54 9.74
CA GLY A 118 10.86 -0.72 9.96
C GLY A 118 9.80 -0.90 8.89
N ARG A 119 8.51 -0.95 9.29
CA ARG A 119 7.39 -0.86 8.36
C ARG A 119 6.24 0.01 8.85
N SER A 120 5.54 0.63 7.91
CA SER A 120 4.23 1.20 8.17
C SER A 120 3.18 0.11 8.40
N ASP A 121 2.00 0.52 8.87
CA ASP A 121 0.86 -0.38 9.00
C ASP A 121 0.42 -0.98 7.66
N ASN A 122 -0.09 -2.20 7.74
CA ASN A 122 -0.69 -2.86 6.58
C ASN A 122 -2.05 -2.25 6.26
N VAL A 123 -2.36 -2.17 4.97
CA VAL A 123 -3.63 -1.62 4.49
C VAL A 123 -4.58 -2.76 4.16
N ALA A 124 -5.78 -2.75 4.73
CA ALA A 124 -6.83 -3.74 4.44
C ALA A 124 -8.16 -3.04 4.14
N ILE A 125 -8.60 -3.11 2.87
CA ILE A 125 -9.83 -2.50 2.39
C ILE A 125 -10.82 -3.61 2.02
N VAL A 126 -12.05 -3.47 2.50
CA VAL A 126 -13.15 -4.42 2.21
C VAL A 126 -14.38 -3.67 1.76
N ASP A 127 -14.84 -4.01 0.56
CA ASP A 127 -16.03 -3.45 -0.08
C ASP A 127 -17.08 -4.53 -0.28
N ILE A 128 -18.35 -4.17 -0.08
CA ILE A 128 -19.49 -5.06 -0.24
C ILE A 128 -20.53 -4.39 -1.15
N ARG A 129 -21.00 -5.14 -2.14
CA ARG A 129 -22.12 -4.76 -3.01
C ARG A 129 -23.28 -5.73 -2.84
N LEU A 130 -24.47 -5.19 -2.59
CA LEU A 130 -25.73 -5.90 -2.61
C LEU A 130 -26.54 -5.46 -3.82
N GLU A 131 -27.10 -6.41 -4.54
CA GLU A 131 -27.98 -6.14 -5.68
C GLU A 131 -29.25 -6.99 -5.58
N LYS A 132 -30.38 -6.42 -6.00
CA LYS A 132 -31.65 -7.12 -6.11
C LYS A 132 -32.28 -6.76 -7.43
N ALA A 133 -32.60 -7.76 -8.24
CA ALA A 133 -33.43 -7.54 -9.41
C ALA A 133 -34.90 -7.89 -9.16
N PHE A 134 -35.77 -7.06 -9.74
CA PHE A 134 -37.20 -7.19 -9.78
C PHE A 134 -37.60 -7.37 -11.23
N ASN A 135 -38.07 -8.56 -11.58
CA ASN A 135 -38.60 -8.85 -12.91
C ASN A 135 -40.10 -8.53 -12.90
N PHE A 136 -40.55 -7.67 -13.80
CA PHE A 136 -41.96 -7.35 -14.01
C PHE A 136 -42.48 -8.03 -15.27
N GLY A 137 -43.80 -8.16 -15.38
CA GLY A 137 -44.45 -8.66 -16.59
C GLY A 137 -44.04 -7.87 -17.84
N GLY A 138 -43.99 -8.53 -18.98
CA GLY A 138 -43.60 -7.92 -20.26
C GLY A 138 -42.09 -7.74 -20.46
N GLY A 139 -41.26 -8.56 -19.79
CA GLY A 139 -39.80 -8.57 -19.99
C GLY A 139 -39.05 -7.39 -19.36
N LYS A 140 -39.71 -6.60 -18.52
CA LYS A 140 -39.09 -5.44 -17.83
C LYS A 140 -38.35 -5.92 -16.59
N ARG A 141 -37.15 -5.38 -16.34
CA ARG A 141 -36.33 -5.69 -15.16
C ARG A 141 -35.82 -4.39 -14.54
N LEU A 142 -36.00 -4.22 -13.22
CA LEU A 142 -35.39 -3.15 -12.42
C LEU A 142 -34.38 -3.77 -11.47
N THR A 143 -33.19 -3.20 -11.35
CA THR A 143 -32.18 -3.67 -10.39
C THR A 143 -31.86 -2.55 -9.42
N GLY A 144 -32.07 -2.80 -8.13
CA GLY A 144 -31.56 -1.96 -7.05
C GLY A 144 -30.16 -2.42 -6.64
N MET A 145 -29.27 -1.47 -6.40
CA MET A 145 -27.89 -1.72 -5.96
C MET A 145 -27.58 -0.89 -4.72
N PHE A 146 -26.81 -1.46 -3.81
CA PHE A 146 -26.31 -0.80 -2.61
C PHE A 146 -24.85 -1.17 -2.41
N ASP A 147 -24.01 -0.16 -2.24
CA ASP A 147 -22.56 -0.29 -2.11
C ASP A 147 -22.10 0.23 -0.75
N MET A 148 -21.29 -0.56 -0.07
CA MET A 148 -20.54 -0.17 1.12
C MET A 148 -19.05 -0.27 0.80
N TYR A 149 -18.36 0.85 0.85
CA TYR A 149 -16.91 0.92 0.62
C TYR A 149 -16.18 1.06 1.95
N ASN A 150 -14.96 0.51 2.02
CA ASN A 150 -14.10 0.58 3.20
C ASN A 150 -14.83 0.22 4.50
N LEU A 151 -15.45 -0.97 4.55
CA LEU A 151 -16.34 -1.41 5.63
C LEU A 151 -15.71 -1.31 7.03
N PHE A 152 -14.40 -1.49 7.12
CA PHE A 152 -13.65 -1.44 8.37
C PHE A 152 -13.13 -0.05 8.72
N ASN A 153 -13.46 0.97 7.91
CA ASN A 153 -12.96 2.33 8.04
C ASN A 153 -11.44 2.33 8.25
N SER A 154 -10.72 1.52 7.45
CA SER A 154 -9.27 1.48 7.54
C SER A 154 -8.77 2.85 7.10
N ASN A 155 -8.16 3.59 8.03
CA ASN A 155 -7.48 4.84 7.75
C ASN A 155 -5.97 4.59 7.83
N PRO A 156 -5.38 3.90 6.84
CA PRO A 156 -3.97 3.60 6.89
C PRO A 156 -3.19 4.91 6.88
N GLU A 157 -2.27 5.05 7.83
CA GLU A 157 -1.30 6.14 7.81
C GLU A 157 -0.49 6.02 6.52
N THR A 158 -0.62 7.02 5.65
CA THR A 158 0.05 7.00 4.35
C THR A 158 1.50 7.45 4.52
N ASN A 159 1.80 8.28 5.53
CA ASN A 159 3.16 8.77 5.76
C ASN A 159 3.41 9.35 7.17
N PHE A 160 4.65 9.22 7.66
CA PHE A 160 5.12 9.77 8.93
C PHE A 160 6.59 10.20 8.81
N THR A 161 7.05 11.03 9.74
CA THR A 161 8.41 11.58 9.72
C THR A 161 9.44 10.50 10.08
N ILE A 162 10.35 10.19 9.15
CA ILE A 162 11.44 9.22 9.37
C ILE A 162 12.76 9.88 9.80
N ARG A 163 12.78 11.22 9.88
CA ARG A 163 13.96 11.97 10.35
C ARG A 163 14.07 11.91 11.88
N THR A 164 15.21 11.45 12.36
CA THR A 164 15.49 11.43 13.81
C THR A 164 15.60 12.85 14.38
N GLY A 165 14.90 13.12 15.47
CA GLY A 165 14.82 14.44 16.10
C GLY A 165 13.50 14.60 16.88
N GLY A 166 13.14 15.83 17.27
CA GLY A 166 11.92 16.11 18.05
C GLY A 166 10.58 15.84 17.33
N THR A 167 10.61 15.35 16.09
CA THR A 167 9.44 15.07 15.26
C THR A 167 9.44 13.65 14.70
N PHE A 168 10.33 12.77 15.16
CA PHE A 168 10.40 11.38 14.71
C PHE A 168 9.06 10.67 14.95
N GLU A 169 8.59 9.91 13.96
CA GLU A 169 7.29 9.20 13.96
C GLU A 169 6.02 10.08 14.00
N ASN A 170 6.16 11.41 13.89
CA ASN A 170 4.97 12.24 13.74
C ASN A 170 4.28 11.93 12.41
N ILE A 171 3.00 11.57 12.46
CA ILE A 171 2.13 11.36 11.30
C ILE A 171 2.05 12.66 10.49
N ILE A 172 2.34 12.58 9.20
CA ILE A 172 2.30 13.73 8.28
C ILE A 172 1.28 13.55 7.16
N ALA A 173 0.78 12.33 6.93
CA ALA A 173 -0.32 12.07 6.00
C ALA A 173 -1.14 10.84 6.40
N VAL A 174 -2.45 10.95 6.20
CA VAL A 174 -3.46 9.88 6.33
C VAL A 174 -4.26 9.79 5.04
N LEU A 175 -4.86 8.63 4.78
CA LEU A 175 -5.75 8.47 3.62
C LEU A 175 -7.08 9.18 3.90
N ASP A 176 -7.53 10.05 2.99
CA ASP A 176 -8.87 10.63 3.11
C ASP A 176 -9.93 9.51 3.03
N PRO A 177 -10.97 9.54 3.90
CA PRO A 177 -11.96 8.47 4.02
C PRO A 177 -12.82 8.23 2.76
#